data_AF-A0A929F5A3-F1
#
_entry.id   AF-A0A929F5A3-F1
#
_cell.length_a   1.000
_cell.length_b   1.000
_cell.length_c   1.000
_cell.angle_alpha   90.00
_cell.angle_beta   90.00
_cell.angle_gamma   90.00
#
_symmetry.space_group_name_H-M   'P 1'
#
loop_
_entity.id
_entity.type
_entity.pdbx_description
1 polymer ?
#
loop_
_entity_poly.entity_id
_entity_poly.type
_entity_poly.pdbx_seq_one_letter_code
_entity_poly.pdbx_strand_id
1 'polypeptide(L)'
;MLAAQKLYPGSLIVFPGSQEKNIRNFFIKSMVYLFNMVDIKDVNFSNIKRLVLVDTRQPGRIGRLSSILKRSDIEIHIYDHHPDMANDIKGNYEVIRPTGATVSILTEIMKEQRISISSDEATIMCLGIYEDTGSFNFPSTTEED
;
A
#
# COMPACT_ATOMS: atom_id res chain seq x y z
N MET A 1 -1.52 -2.88 1.12
CA MET A 1 -0.25 -3.54 0.72
C MET A 1 -0.42 -4.90 0.03
N LEU A 2 -1.29 -5.81 0.53
CA LEU A 2 -1.51 -7.13 -0.11
C LEU A 2 -1.93 -7.01 -1.58
N ALA A 3 -2.96 -6.19 -1.83
CA ALA A 3 -3.48 -5.95 -3.17
C ALA A 3 -2.41 -5.40 -4.14
N ALA A 4 -1.57 -4.48 -3.66
CA ALA A 4 -0.45 -3.98 -4.46
C ALA A 4 0.56 -5.10 -4.79
N GLN A 5 0.89 -5.99 -3.86
CA GLN A 5 1.78 -7.12 -4.17
C GLN A 5 1.21 -8.07 -5.24
N LYS A 6 -0.12 -8.17 -5.37
CA LYS A 6 -0.75 -8.90 -6.49
C LYS A 6 -0.51 -8.22 -7.84
N LEU A 7 -0.47 -6.89 -7.87
CA LEU A 7 -0.10 -6.11 -9.06
C LEU A 7 1.41 -6.14 -9.36
N TYR A 8 2.24 -6.36 -8.34
CA TYR A 8 3.71 -6.43 -8.45
C TYR A 8 4.24 -7.77 -7.91
N PRO A 9 4.07 -8.88 -8.66
CA PRO A 9 4.57 -10.19 -8.23
C PRO A 9 6.07 -10.18 -7.95
N GLY A 10 6.48 -10.83 -6.87
CA GLY A 10 7.89 -10.88 -6.43
C GLY A 10 8.40 -9.63 -5.68
N SER A 11 7.55 -8.62 -5.49
CA SER A 11 7.91 -7.45 -4.66
C SER A 11 8.09 -7.82 -3.19
N LEU A 12 8.97 -7.07 -2.51
CA LEU A 12 9.15 -7.13 -1.06
C LEU A 12 8.24 -6.10 -0.40
N ILE A 13 7.52 -6.50 0.64
CA ILE A 13 6.69 -5.60 1.43
C ILE A 13 7.48 -5.13 2.64
N VAL A 14 7.46 -3.80 2.84
CA VAL A 14 8.16 -3.15 3.93
C VAL A 14 7.18 -2.22 4.64
N PHE A 15 7.12 -2.32 5.96
CA PHE A 15 6.43 -1.33 6.79
C PHE A 15 7.42 -0.24 7.19
N PRO A 16 7.21 1.03 6.77
CA PRO A 16 8.17 2.11 7.01
C PRO A 16 8.24 2.62 8.45
N GLY A 17 7.39 2.13 9.37
CA GLY A 17 7.32 2.59 10.76
C GLY A 17 6.56 1.66 11.70
N SER A 18 6.54 2.04 12.99
CA SER A 18 5.87 1.30 14.07
C SER A 18 4.37 1.48 14.01
N GLN A 19 3.65 0.61 13.28
CA GLN A 19 2.27 0.34 13.68
C GLN A 19 2.24 -0.13 15.14
N GLU A 20 1.13 0.14 15.82
CA GLU A 20 0.77 -0.45 17.12
C GLU A 20 1.26 -1.90 17.17
N LYS A 21 2.23 -2.16 18.07
CA LYS A 21 3.03 -3.40 18.09
C LYS A 21 2.12 -4.63 18.15
N ASN A 22 0.94 -4.50 18.75
CA ASN A 22 -0.05 -5.54 18.91
C ASN A 22 -0.81 -5.86 17.61
N ILE A 23 -1.25 -4.85 16.86
CA ILE A 23 -1.92 -5.04 15.56
C ILE A 23 -0.93 -5.65 14.57
N ARG A 24 0.28 -5.10 14.51
CA ARG A 24 1.37 -5.65 13.69
C ARG A 24 1.66 -7.11 14.05
N ASN A 25 1.74 -7.45 15.32
CA ASN A 25 1.99 -8.82 15.76
C ASN A 25 0.84 -9.78 15.43
N PHE A 26 -0.42 -9.32 15.48
CA PHE A 26 -1.56 -10.14 15.08
C PHE A 26 -1.53 -10.43 13.58
N PHE A 27 -1.39 -9.40 12.74
CA PHE A 27 -1.30 -9.57 11.28
C PHE A 27 -0.09 -10.41 10.88
N ILE A 28 1.09 -10.13 11.46
CA ILE A 28 2.31 -10.91 11.17
C ILE A 28 2.15 -12.35 11.63
N LYS A 29 1.53 -12.66 12.76
CA LYS A 29 1.42 -14.07 13.20
C LYS A 29 0.36 -14.85 12.43
N SER A 30 -0.75 -14.22 12.07
CA SER A 30 -1.89 -14.91 11.46
C SER A 30 -1.82 -14.97 9.94
N MET A 31 -1.17 -14.00 9.29
CA MET A 31 -1.31 -13.76 7.85
C MET A 31 0.03 -13.55 7.14
N VAL A 32 1.17 -13.76 7.81
CA VAL A 32 2.52 -13.61 7.21
C VAL A 32 2.69 -14.36 5.90
N TYR A 33 2.06 -15.54 5.79
CA TYR A 33 2.21 -16.39 4.61
C TYR A 33 1.65 -15.74 3.34
N LEU A 34 0.74 -14.77 3.48
CA LEU A 34 0.18 -14.01 2.36
C LEU A 34 1.11 -12.90 1.88
N PHE A 35 2.14 -12.55 2.65
CA PHE A 35 2.98 -11.40 2.37
C PHE A 35 4.46 -11.79 2.27
N ASN A 36 5.11 -11.37 1.17
CA ASN A 36 6.57 -11.40 1.09
C ASN A 36 7.20 -10.23 1.90
N MET A 37 7.00 -10.24 3.22
CA MET A 37 7.42 -9.18 4.14
C MET A 37 8.88 -9.31 4.55
N VAL A 38 9.57 -8.16 4.62
CA VAL A 38 10.94 -8.05 5.12
C VAL A 38 11.08 -6.88 6.10
N ASP A 39 12.04 -6.96 7.03
CA ASP A 39 12.39 -5.80 7.85
C ASP A 39 13.11 -4.77 6.98
N ILE A 40 12.76 -3.50 7.11
CA ILE A 40 13.40 -2.39 6.38
C ILE A 40 14.92 -2.34 6.59
N LYS A 41 15.42 -2.88 7.71
CA LYS A 41 16.86 -2.98 8.01
C LYS A 41 17.59 -3.97 7.10
N ASP A 42 16.88 -4.98 6.60
CA ASP A 42 17.46 -6.03 5.77
C ASP A 42 17.40 -5.69 4.27
N VAL A 43 16.74 -4.58 3.91
CA VAL A 43 16.62 -4.12 2.53
C VAL A 43 17.86 -3.31 2.14
N ASN A 44 18.59 -3.78 1.12
CA ASN A 44 19.62 -2.98 0.49
C ASN A 44 19.01 -1.95 -0.47
N PHE A 45 19.03 -0.68 -0.06
CA PHE A 45 18.42 0.40 -0.81
C PHE A 45 19.07 0.63 -2.17
N SER A 46 20.37 0.35 -2.35
CA SER A 46 21.05 0.54 -3.64
C SER A 46 20.44 -0.30 -4.77
N ASN A 47 19.88 -1.46 -4.41
CA ASN A 47 19.36 -2.42 -5.37
C ASN A 47 17.89 -2.17 -5.74
N ILE A 48 17.23 -1.23 -5.06
CA ILE A 48 15.85 -0.85 -5.37
C ILE A 48 15.82 -0.15 -6.75
N LYS A 49 14.98 -0.67 -7.64
CA LYS A 49 14.71 -0.09 -8.97
C LYS A 49 13.28 0.43 -9.12
N ARG A 50 12.35 -0.06 -8.30
CA ARG A 50 10.99 0.43 -8.23
C ARG A 50 10.54 0.55 -6.77
N LEU A 51 9.91 1.67 -6.44
CA LEU A 51 9.25 1.91 -5.17
C LEU A 51 7.75 2.05 -5.41
N VAL A 52 6.96 1.16 -4.82
CA VAL A 52 5.49 1.24 -4.87
C VAL A 52 4.99 1.77 -3.54
N LEU A 53 4.40 2.96 -3.56
CA LEU A 53 3.77 3.60 -2.41
C LEU A 53 2.28 3.29 -2.42
N VAL A 54 1.77 2.90 -1.27
CA VAL A 54 0.36 2.54 -1.08
C VAL A 54 -0.12 3.27 0.15
N ASP A 55 -1.27 3.95 0.03
CA ASP A 55 -1.94 4.67 1.11
C ASP A 55 -1.18 5.92 1.62
N THR A 56 -0.17 6.36 0.87
CA THR A 56 0.54 7.58 1.19
C THR A 56 1.38 8.06 0.03
N ARG A 57 1.39 9.38 -0.15
CA ARG A 57 2.39 10.12 -0.91
C ARG A 57 3.21 11.10 -0.06
N GLN A 58 3.16 10.96 1.26
CA GLN A 58 3.95 11.81 2.17
C GLN A 58 5.37 11.26 2.39
N PRO A 59 6.44 12.06 2.15
CA PRO A 59 7.82 11.65 2.46
C PRO A 59 8.03 11.24 3.92
N GLY A 60 7.36 11.91 4.85
CA GLY A 60 7.46 11.62 6.29
C GLY A 60 6.86 10.26 6.68
N ARG A 61 5.88 9.75 5.92
CA ARG A 61 5.22 8.46 6.20
C ARG A 61 6.01 7.25 5.71
N ILE A 62 7.02 7.44 4.85
CA ILE A 62 7.82 6.34 4.28
C ILE A 62 9.18 6.12 4.97
N GLY A 63 9.47 6.87 6.04
CA GLY A 63 10.63 6.66 6.91
C GLY A 63 11.96 6.65 6.15
N ARG A 64 12.78 5.61 6.35
CA ARG A 64 14.11 5.49 5.72
C ARG A 64 14.04 5.48 4.19
N LEU A 65 12.94 5.01 3.58
CA LEU A 65 12.77 4.97 2.13
C LEU A 65 12.73 6.38 1.52
N SER A 66 12.46 7.43 2.29
CA SER A 66 12.57 8.81 1.80
C SER A 66 13.96 9.15 1.25
N SER A 67 15.02 8.47 1.71
CA SER A 67 16.39 8.67 1.25
C SER A 67 16.61 8.31 -0.22
N ILE A 68 15.80 7.40 -0.78
CA ILE A 68 15.94 6.98 -2.18
C ILE A 68 15.15 7.86 -3.15
N LEU A 69 14.25 8.73 -2.69
CA LEU A 69 13.40 9.58 -3.55
C LEU A 69 14.19 10.52 -4.48
N LYS A 70 15.45 10.85 -4.13
CA LYS A 70 16.31 11.72 -4.95
C LYS A 70 17.05 10.99 -6.07
N ARG A 71 16.94 9.66 -6.14
CA ARG A 71 17.58 8.86 -7.17
C ARG A 71 16.78 8.96 -8.46
N SER A 72 17.47 9.22 -9.57
CA SER A 72 16.87 9.25 -10.90
C SER A 72 16.74 7.87 -11.54
N ASP A 73 17.36 6.83 -10.96
CA ASP A 73 17.35 5.46 -11.46
C ASP A 73 16.26 4.57 -10.84
N ILE A 74 15.33 5.17 -10.09
CA ILE A 74 14.19 4.48 -9.49
C ILE A 74 12.87 4.94 -10.13
N GLU A 75 11.98 3.99 -10.35
CA GLU A 75 10.60 4.25 -10.77
C GLU A 75 9.69 4.28 -9.54
N ILE A 76 8.85 5.30 -9.40
CA ILE A 76 7.95 5.47 -8.26
C ILE A 76 6.51 5.30 -8.74
N HIS A 77 5.80 4.32 -8.19
CA HIS A 77 4.38 4.10 -8.44
C HIS A 77 3.60 4.43 -7.18
N ILE A 78 2.49 5.15 -7.29
CA ILE A 78 1.70 5.62 -6.15
C ILE A 78 0.24 5.23 -6.34
N TYR A 79 -0.32 4.61 -5.31
CA TYR A 79 -1.76 4.38 -5.14
C TYR A 79 -2.18 5.02 -3.82
N ASP A 80 -3.04 6.01 -3.89
CA ASP A 80 -3.45 6.78 -2.71
C ASP A 80 -4.86 7.31 -2.87
N HIS A 81 -5.52 7.59 -1.74
CA HIS A 81 -6.86 8.18 -1.70
C HIS A 81 -6.93 9.49 -0.91
N HIS A 82 -5.84 9.86 -0.22
CA HIS A 82 -5.77 11.08 0.56
C HIS A 82 -5.80 12.35 -0.31
N PRO A 83 -6.28 13.50 0.20
CA PRO A 83 -6.18 14.79 -0.48
C PRO A 83 -4.74 15.24 -0.78
N ASP A 84 -4.58 16.13 -1.76
CA ASP A 84 -3.27 16.67 -2.15
C ASP A 84 -2.63 17.48 -1.01
N MET A 85 -1.32 17.31 -0.81
CA MET A 85 -0.51 18.19 0.04
C MET A 85 0.65 18.81 -0.74
N ALA A 86 1.12 19.97 -0.27
CA ALA A 86 2.15 20.74 -0.97
C ALA A 86 3.49 19.99 -1.12
N ASN A 87 3.76 19.04 -0.21
CA ASN A 87 5.00 18.27 -0.12
C ASN A 87 4.84 16.82 -0.59
N ASP A 88 3.80 16.52 -1.37
CA ASP A 88 3.56 15.20 -1.94
C ASP A 88 4.75 14.72 -2.79
N ILE A 89 5.10 13.45 -2.63
CA ILE A 89 5.97 12.72 -3.54
C ILE A 89 5.29 12.68 -4.90
N LYS A 90 6.07 12.97 -5.95
CA LYS A 90 5.66 12.78 -7.34
C LYS A 90 6.17 11.43 -7.86
N GLY A 91 5.24 10.61 -8.34
CA GLY A 91 5.47 9.32 -8.94
C GLY A 91 5.65 9.42 -10.46
N ASN A 92 6.27 8.39 -11.04
CA ASN A 92 6.26 8.14 -12.48
C ASN A 92 4.90 7.61 -12.93
N TYR A 93 4.20 6.93 -12.04
CA TYR A 93 2.83 6.43 -12.23
C TYR A 93 2.03 6.71 -10.96
N GLU A 94 0.90 7.40 -11.08
CA GLU A 94 0.05 7.78 -9.97
C GLU A 94 -1.41 7.41 -10.26
N VAL A 95 -2.04 6.66 -9.36
CA VAL A 95 -3.49 6.44 -9.35
C VAL A 95 -4.01 6.98 -8.02
N ILE A 96 -4.56 8.19 -8.09
CA ILE A 96 -5.08 8.90 -6.92
C ILE A 96 -6.57 9.14 -7.16
N ARG A 97 -7.41 8.60 -6.29
CA ARG A 97 -8.88 8.73 -6.38
C ARG A 97 -9.47 9.00 -5.01
N PRO A 98 -10.51 9.82 -4.90
CA PRO A 98 -11.14 10.15 -3.63
C PRO A 98 -12.09 9.03 -3.16
N THR A 99 -11.58 7.81 -3.00
CA THR A 99 -12.33 6.67 -2.43
C THR A 99 -12.18 6.62 -0.90
N GLY A 100 -13.03 5.85 -0.25
CA GLY A 100 -12.95 5.62 1.19
C GLY A 100 -11.69 4.88 1.60
N ALA A 101 -11.20 3.96 0.76
CA ALA A 101 -9.97 3.21 1.01
C ALA A 101 -9.05 3.10 -0.22
N THR A 102 -7.74 3.04 0.00
CA THR A 102 -6.77 2.78 -1.09
C THR A 102 -6.97 1.39 -1.70
N VAL A 103 -7.44 0.41 -0.91
CA VAL A 103 -7.65 -0.96 -1.40
C VAL A 103 -8.81 -1.04 -2.40
N SER A 104 -9.81 -0.16 -2.33
CA SER A 104 -10.92 -0.06 -3.30
C SER A 104 -10.39 0.26 -4.71
N ILE A 105 -9.42 1.17 -4.80
CA ILE A 105 -8.72 1.48 -6.06
C ILE A 105 -7.99 0.24 -6.59
N LEU A 106 -7.25 -0.45 -5.72
CA LEU A 106 -6.42 -1.59 -6.11
C LEU A 106 -7.27 -2.79 -6.55
N THR A 107 -8.38 -3.08 -5.87
CA THR A 107 -9.27 -4.20 -6.21
C THR A 107 -9.96 -3.98 -7.55
N GLU A 108 -10.34 -2.74 -7.88
CA GLU A 108 -10.87 -2.40 -9.20
C GLU A 108 -9.84 -2.68 -10.31
N ILE A 109 -8.61 -2.20 -10.15
CA ILE A 109 -7.51 -2.47 -11.11
C ILE A 109 -7.26 -3.98 -11.25
N MET A 110 -7.26 -4.72 -10.14
CA MET A 110 -7.08 -6.17 -10.16
C MET A 110 -8.21 -6.87 -10.91
N LYS A 111 -9.45 -6.41 -10.75
CA LYS A 111 -10.63 -6.93 -11.45
C LYS A 111 -10.52 -6.69 -12.95
N GLU A 112 -10.12 -5.48 -13.38
CA GLU A 112 -9.88 -5.15 -14.80
C GLU A 112 -8.78 -6.03 -15.42
N GLN A 113 -7.70 -6.26 -14.67
CA GLN A 113 -6.59 -7.13 -15.08
C GLN A 113 -6.88 -8.63 -14.93
N ARG A 114 -8.08 -9.00 -14.45
CA ARG A 114 -8.51 -10.39 -14.19
C ARG A 114 -7.54 -11.16 -13.28
N ILE A 115 -6.97 -10.47 -12.29
CA ILE A 115 -6.09 -11.08 -11.29
C ILE A 115 -6.95 -11.85 -10.28
N SER A 116 -6.73 -13.16 -10.19
CA SER A 116 -7.42 -14.00 -9.22
C SER A 116 -6.93 -13.75 -7.79
N ILE A 117 -7.88 -13.72 -6.86
CA ILE A 117 -7.63 -13.64 -5.41
C ILE A 117 -8.18 -14.87 -4.70
N SER A 118 -7.50 -15.31 -3.63
CA SER A 118 -8.03 -16.32 -2.72
C SER A 118 -9.07 -15.72 -1.77
N SER A 119 -9.82 -16.59 -1.08
CA SER A 119 -10.75 -16.16 -0.01
C SER A 119 -10.05 -15.41 1.12
N ASP A 120 -8.84 -15.84 1.47
CA ASP A 120 -8.04 -15.21 2.52
C ASP A 120 -7.61 -13.81 2.07
N GLU A 121 -7.09 -13.69 0.84
CA GLU A 121 -6.69 -12.40 0.26
C GLU A 121 -7.88 -11.44 0.19
N ALA A 122 -9.04 -11.92 -0.27
CA ALA A 122 -10.28 -11.14 -0.31
C ALA A 122 -10.70 -10.66 1.08
N THR A 123 -10.62 -11.53 2.10
CA THR A 123 -10.94 -11.17 3.48
C THR A 123 -10.04 -10.04 3.99
N ILE A 124 -8.74 -10.09 3.72
CA ILE A 124 -7.80 -9.03 4.14
C ILE A 124 -8.08 -7.73 3.41
N MET A 125 -8.41 -7.78 2.12
CA MET A 125 -8.78 -6.60 1.36
C MET A 125 -10.06 -5.96 1.91
N CYS A 126 -11.09 -6.77 2.23
CA CYS A 126 -12.31 -6.28 2.86
C CYS A 126 -12.05 -5.67 4.25
N LEU A 127 -11.13 -6.22 5.04
CA LEU A 127 -10.75 -5.62 6.33
C LEU A 127 -10.11 -4.24 6.16
N GLY A 128 -9.33 -4.03 5.08
CA GLY A 128 -8.80 -2.70 4.74
C GLY A 128 -9.91 -1.70 4.44
N ILE A 129 -10.90 -2.09 3.61
CA ILE A 129 -12.07 -1.24 3.34
C ILE A 129 -12.82 -0.95 4.64
N TYR A 130 -13.09 -1.98 5.44
CA TYR A 130 -13.83 -1.85 6.70
C TYR A 130 -13.18 -0.86 7.67
N GLU A 131 -11.85 -0.87 7.76
CA GLU A 131 -11.11 0.04 8.65
C GLU A 131 -11.12 1.48 8.12
N ASP A 132 -10.70 1.69 6.87
CA ASP A 132 -10.55 3.02 6.26
C ASP A 132 -11.89 3.74 6.08
N THR A 133 -12.99 3.00 5.95
CA THR A 133 -14.35 3.56 5.82
C THR A 133 -15.10 3.66 7.15
N GLY A 134 -14.53 3.16 8.25
CA GLY A 134 -15.22 3.07 9.54
C GLY A 134 -16.50 2.23 9.44
N SER A 135 -16.43 1.07 8.80
CA SER A 135 -17.59 0.25 8.44
C SER A 135 -18.64 1.03 7.63
N PHE A 136 -18.19 1.79 6.63
CA PHE A 136 -19.01 2.66 5.77
C PHE A 136 -19.72 3.83 6.49
N ASN A 137 -19.22 4.25 7.66
CA ASN A 137 -19.78 5.39 8.39
C ASN A 137 -18.97 6.68 8.21
N PHE A 138 -17.74 6.60 7.70
CA PHE A 138 -16.91 7.79 7.51
C PHE A 138 -17.36 8.60 6.29
N PRO A 139 -17.29 9.95 6.35
CA PRO A 139 -17.70 10.82 5.23
C PRO A 139 -16.92 10.61 3.93
N SER A 140 -15.73 10.00 4.00
CA SER A 140 -14.90 9.67 2.83
C SER A 140 -15.39 8.43 2.07
N THR A 141 -16.33 7.66 2.62
CA THR A 141 -16.88 6.45 1.98
C THR A 141 -17.60 6.80 0.68
N THR A 142 -17.40 5.99 -0.35
CA THR A 142 -18.00 6.12 -1.68
C THR A 142 -18.75 4.87 -2.09
N GLU A 143 -19.50 4.93 -3.20
CA GLU A 143 -20.15 3.74 -3.78
C GLU A 143 -19.15 2.71 -4.33
N GLU A 144 -17.89 3.09 -4.48
CA GLU A 144 -16.82 2.23 -5.00
C GLU A 144 -16.19 1.33 -3.92
N ASP A 145 -16.45 1.63 -2.64
CA ASP A 145 -15.97 0.89 -1.46
C ASP A 145 -16.92 -0.27 -1.08
#